data_AF-A0A4Q0U0B3-F1
#
_entry.id   AF-A0A4Q0U0B3-F1
#
_cell.length_a   1.000
_cell.length_b   1.000
_cell.length_c   1.000
_cell.angle_alpha   90.00
_cell.angle_beta   90.00
_cell.angle_gamma   90.00
#
_symmetry.space_group_name_H-M   'P 1'
#
loop_
_entity.id
_entity.type
_entity.pdbx_description
1 polymer ?
#
loop_
_entity_poly.entity_id
_entity_poly.type
_entity_poly.pdbx_seq_one_letter_code
_entity_poly.pdbx_strand_id
1 'polypeptide(L)'
;MKVKLLFVICLSVFSLCGIYHVQANKEDKNVSTLVLQNIESLAQNEGNSDHGNIDTTLEPYYYLSSSDYWLPGMNGTTEIPCCEKCDSKYSGCAKGLARC
;
A
#
# COMPACT_ATOMS: atom_id res chain seq x y z
N MET A 1 53.35 34.39 -25.91
CA MET A 1 52.37 34.46 -24.79
C MET A 1 50.96 34.00 -25.17
N LYS A 2 50.50 34.13 -26.42
CA LYS A 2 49.13 33.77 -26.86
C LYS A 2 48.74 32.29 -26.70
N VAL A 3 49.65 31.35 -26.96
CA VAL A 3 49.37 29.90 -26.89
C VAL A 3 49.20 29.39 -25.44
N LYS A 4 49.99 29.94 -24.50
CA LYS A 4 49.89 29.59 -23.07
C LYS A 4 48.57 30.08 -22.45
N LEU A 5 48.10 31.26 -22.88
CA LEU A 5 46.82 31.82 -22.42
C LEU A 5 45.62 31.00 -22.94
N LEU A 6 45.65 30.58 -24.21
CA LEU A 6 44.62 29.71 -24.80
C LEU A 6 44.55 28.33 -24.12
N PHE A 7 45.69 27.77 -23.72
CA PHE A 7 45.73 26.46 -23.06
C PHE A 7 45.11 26.51 -21.66
N VAL A 8 45.35 27.59 -20.90
CA VAL A 8 44.79 27.79 -19.56
C VAL A 8 43.27 28.02 -19.62
N ILE A 9 42.79 28.75 -20.62
CA ILE A 9 41.34 28.97 -20.82
C ILE A 9 40.64 27.66 -21.22
N CYS A 10 41.25 26.82 -22.05
CA CYS A 10 40.66 25.52 -22.39
C CYS A 10 40.58 24.59 -21.16
N LEU A 11 41.61 24.54 -20.33
CA LEU A 11 41.63 23.72 -19.13
C LEU A 11 40.59 24.15 -18.09
N SER A 12 40.33 25.45 -17.94
CA SER A 12 39.29 25.93 -17.02
C SER A 12 37.88 25.62 -17.49
N VAL A 13 37.60 25.73 -18.80
CA VAL A 13 36.28 25.43 -19.38
C VAL A 13 35.97 23.92 -19.33
N PHE A 14 36.95 23.06 -19.61
CA PHE A 14 36.76 21.60 -19.50
C PHE A 14 36.52 21.14 -18.04
N SER A 15 37.21 21.77 -17.07
CA SER A 15 37.04 21.44 -15.66
C SER A 15 35.66 21.86 -15.13
N LEU A 16 35.18 23.04 -15.50
CA LEU A 16 33.85 23.53 -15.09
C LEU A 16 32.73 22.68 -15.70
N CYS A 17 32.73 22.45 -17.02
CA CYS A 17 31.67 21.67 -17.68
C CYS A 17 31.58 20.20 -17.20
N GLY A 18 32.72 19.57 -16.88
CA GLY A 18 32.74 18.18 -16.40
C GLY A 18 32.11 18.00 -15.02
N ILE A 19 32.28 18.96 -14.12
CA ILE A 19 31.75 18.88 -12.75
C ILE A 19 30.23 19.13 -12.74
N TYR A 20 29.73 20.05 -13.57
CA TYR A 20 28.28 20.33 -13.67
C TYR A 20 27.50 19.14 -14.25
N HIS A 21 28.03 18.42 -15.25
CA HIS A 21 27.36 17.24 -15.82
C HIS A 21 27.32 16.03 -14.87
N VAL A 22 28.32 15.88 -13.99
CA VAL A 22 28.39 14.77 -13.03
C VAL A 22 27.45 14.97 -11.83
N GLN A 23 27.21 16.21 -11.40
CA GLN A 23 26.28 16.48 -10.29
C GLN A 23 24.81 16.36 -10.71
N ALA A 24 24.45 16.80 -11.92
CA ALA A 24 23.05 16.74 -12.40
C ALA A 24 22.48 15.32 -12.57
N ASN A 25 23.32 14.27 -12.59
CA ASN A 25 22.87 12.88 -12.78
C ASN A 25 22.77 12.06 -11.48
N LYS A 26 23.23 12.59 -10.34
CA LYS A 26 23.31 11.83 -9.08
C LYS A 26 22.08 11.98 -8.18
N GLU A 27 21.42 13.14 -8.17
CA GLU A 27 20.32 13.37 -7.22
C GLU A 27 19.02 12.67 -7.66
N ASP A 28 18.67 12.71 -8.94
CA ASP A 28 17.40 12.13 -9.43
C ASP A 28 17.36 10.59 -9.36
N LYS A 29 18.51 9.94 -9.55
CA LYS A 29 18.58 8.47 -9.52
C LYS A 29 18.40 7.93 -8.10
N ASN A 30 18.97 8.58 -7.10
CA ASN A 30 18.89 8.11 -5.71
C ASN A 30 17.51 8.34 -5.09
N VAL A 31 16.83 9.43 -5.41
CA VAL A 31 15.45 9.66 -4.93
C VAL A 31 14.49 8.69 -5.60
N SER A 32 14.63 8.47 -6.92
CA SER A 32 13.80 7.50 -7.64
C SER A 32 14.00 6.07 -7.14
N THR A 33 15.24 5.65 -6.85
CA THR A 33 15.51 4.31 -6.30
C THR A 33 15.00 4.16 -4.88
N LEU A 34 15.13 5.19 -4.03
CA LEU A 34 14.63 5.14 -2.65
C LEU A 34 13.09 5.10 -2.61
N VAL A 35 12.42 5.87 -3.47
CA VAL A 35 10.95 5.86 -3.61
C VAL A 35 10.48 4.52 -4.19
N LEU A 36 11.15 4.00 -5.22
CA LEU A 36 10.80 2.71 -5.82
C LEU A 36 11.02 1.55 -4.82
N GLN A 37 12.12 1.56 -4.07
CA GLN A 37 12.38 0.56 -3.01
C GLN A 37 11.38 0.68 -1.85
N ASN A 38 10.92 1.88 -1.50
CA ASN A 38 9.86 2.04 -0.51
C ASN A 38 8.52 1.52 -1.03
N ILE A 39 8.18 1.77 -2.31
CA ILE A 39 6.98 1.22 -2.93
C ILE A 39 7.06 -0.30 -3.07
N GLU A 40 8.21 -0.85 -3.45
CA GLU A 40 8.42 -2.30 -3.54
C GLU A 40 8.43 -2.97 -2.16
N SER A 41 8.98 -2.33 -1.12
CA SER A 41 8.92 -2.86 0.24
C SER A 41 7.53 -2.72 0.86
N LEU A 42 6.77 -1.66 0.56
CA LEU A 42 5.35 -1.57 0.89
C LEU A 42 4.55 -2.62 0.11
N ALA A 43 4.78 -2.78 -1.20
CA ALA A 43 4.07 -3.73 -2.05
C ALA A 43 4.51 -5.19 -1.83
N GLN A 44 5.69 -5.46 -1.29
CA GLN A 44 6.07 -6.78 -0.79
C GLN A 44 5.48 -7.06 0.59
N ASN A 45 5.34 -6.04 1.45
CA ASN A 45 4.55 -6.13 2.68
C ASN A 45 3.03 -6.16 2.43
N GLU A 46 2.54 -5.65 1.30
CA GLU A 46 1.13 -5.73 0.89
C GLU A 46 0.89 -6.88 -0.11
N GLY A 47 1.93 -7.42 -0.74
CA GLY A 47 1.93 -8.69 -1.45
C GLY A 47 1.96 -9.87 -0.48
N ASN A 48 2.49 -9.62 0.72
CA ASN A 48 2.15 -10.33 1.94
C ASN A 48 1.18 -9.48 2.76
N SER A 49 0.10 -8.99 2.13
CA SER A 49 -1.00 -8.33 2.84
C SER A 49 -1.24 -9.12 4.11
N ASP A 50 -0.99 -8.43 5.22
CA ASP A 50 -1.29 -8.81 6.58
C ASP A 50 -2.83 -8.87 6.79
N HIS A 51 -3.56 -9.30 5.77
CA HIS A 51 -4.66 -10.26 5.89
C HIS A 51 -4.09 -11.68 6.06
N GLY A 52 -2.95 -11.81 6.75
CA GLY A 52 -2.32 -13.05 7.12
C GLY A 52 -3.33 -13.88 7.87
N ASN A 53 -3.86 -14.90 7.18
CA ASN A 53 -5.03 -15.64 7.61
C ASN A 53 -6.22 -14.67 7.78
N ILE A 54 -7.08 -14.50 6.75
CA ILE A 54 -8.49 -14.25 7.06
C ILE A 54 -8.83 -15.35 8.04
N ASP A 55 -8.94 -14.93 9.30
CA ASP A 55 -8.93 -15.79 10.46
C ASP A 55 -9.81 -16.99 10.10
N THR A 56 -9.37 -18.22 10.37
CA THR A 56 -10.21 -19.38 10.04
C THR A 56 -11.61 -19.29 10.66
N THR A 57 -11.82 -18.34 11.58
CA THR A 57 -13.08 -17.90 12.18
C THR A 57 -13.93 -16.98 11.30
N LEU A 58 -13.45 -16.41 10.20
CA LEU A 58 -14.17 -15.50 9.30
C LEU A 58 -14.51 -16.16 7.97
N GLU A 59 -15.71 -15.89 7.48
CA GLU A 59 -16.19 -16.29 6.18
C GLU A 59 -16.23 -15.10 5.23
N PRO A 60 -15.52 -15.15 4.08
CA PRO A 60 -15.53 -14.08 3.10
C PRO A 60 -16.86 -14.00 2.35
N TYR A 61 -17.14 -12.86 1.71
CA TYR A 61 -18.41 -12.56 1.01
C TYR A 61 -19.63 -12.44 1.93
N TYR A 62 -19.40 -12.16 3.21
CA TYR A 62 -20.44 -11.88 4.20
C TYR A 62 -20.00 -10.74 5.12
N TYR A 63 -20.93 -9.96 5.66
CA TYR A 63 -20.67 -9.01 6.75
C TYR A 63 -21.62 -9.24 7.94
N LEU A 64 -21.23 -8.73 9.10
CA LEU A 64 -22.04 -8.78 10.32
C LEU A 64 -23.26 -7.85 10.21
N SER A 65 -24.46 -8.43 10.27
CA SER A 65 -25.75 -7.75 10.26
C SER A 65 -26.59 -8.20 11.47
N SER A 66 -27.85 -7.76 11.54
CA SER A 66 -28.82 -8.16 12.56
C SER A 66 -30.15 -8.60 11.93
N SER A 67 -30.87 -9.47 12.63
CA SER A 67 -32.24 -9.85 12.28
C SER A 67 -33.13 -9.85 13.53
N ASP A 68 -34.39 -9.48 13.37
CA ASP A 68 -35.37 -9.51 14.44
C ASP A 68 -35.77 -10.95 14.78
N TYR A 69 -35.64 -11.31 16.05
CA TYR A 69 -36.07 -12.58 16.62
C TYR A 69 -37.19 -12.38 17.63
N TRP A 70 -38.30 -13.09 17.44
CA TRP A 70 -39.44 -13.06 18.35
C TRP A 70 -39.17 -13.92 19.59
N LEU A 71 -39.28 -13.33 20.79
CA LEU A 71 -39.13 -14.03 22.06
C LEU A 71 -40.51 -14.41 22.62
N PRO A 72 -40.92 -15.70 22.56
CA PRO A 72 -42.28 -16.11 22.92
C PRO A 72 -42.65 -15.82 24.38
N GLY A 73 -41.65 -15.76 25.28
CA GLY A 73 -41.86 -15.52 26.71
C GLY A 73 -41.93 -14.04 27.13
N MET A 74 -41.57 -13.10 26.24
CA MET A 74 -41.53 -11.66 26.56
C MET A 74 -42.46 -10.81 25.69
N ASN A 75 -43.20 -11.44 24.76
CA ASN A 75 -44.10 -10.76 23.82
C ASN A 75 -43.44 -9.55 23.12
N GLY A 76 -42.21 -9.75 22.65
CA GLY A 76 -41.40 -8.72 22.01
C GLY A 76 -40.32 -9.31 21.12
N THR A 77 -39.73 -8.46 20.29
CA THR A 77 -38.59 -8.79 19.42
C THR A 77 -37.27 -8.39 20.06
N THR A 78 -36.21 -9.10 19.69
CA THR A 78 -34.82 -8.73 19.97
C THR A 78 -34.01 -8.85 18.70
N GLU A 79 -32.96 -8.06 18.54
CA GLU A 79 -32.04 -8.22 17.43
C GLU A 79 -31.00 -9.29 17.76
N ILE A 80 -30.85 -10.26 16.85
CA ILE A 80 -29.80 -11.27 16.92
C ILE A 80 -28.76 -11.03 15.81
N PRO A 81 -27.47 -11.21 16.09
CA PRO A 81 -26.43 -11.06 15.07
C PRO A 81 -26.54 -12.18 14.02
N CYS A 82 -26.33 -11.82 12.76
CA CYS A 82 -26.34 -12.73 11.62
C CYS A 82 -25.31 -12.32 10.56
N CYS A 83 -25.06 -13.19 9.59
CA CYS A 83 -24.16 -12.93 8.47
C CYS A 83 -24.97 -12.72 7.19
N GLU A 84 -24.90 -11.50 6.64
CA GLU A 84 -25.58 -11.11 5.39
C GLU A 84 -24.61 -11.16 4.21
N LYS A 85 -25.09 -11.63 3.05
CA LYS A 85 -24.25 -11.81 1.86
C LYS A 85 -23.78 -10.46 1.28
N CYS A 86 -22.52 -10.42 0.84
CA CYS A 86 -21.90 -9.25 0.22
C CYS A 86 -21.04 -9.65 -0.98
N ASP A 87 -21.03 -8.81 -2.02
CA ASP A 87 -20.25 -9.07 -3.23
C ASP A 87 -18.75 -8.75 -3.09
N SER A 88 -18.35 -8.18 -1.95
CA SER A 88 -16.94 -7.89 -1.67
C SER A 88 -16.22 -9.10 -1.10
N LYS A 89 -15.17 -9.58 -1.80
CA LYS A 89 -14.26 -10.62 -1.29
C LYS A 89 -13.47 -10.20 -0.04
N TYR A 90 -13.46 -8.90 0.26
CA TYR A 90 -12.81 -8.31 1.44
C TYR A 90 -13.77 -8.15 2.62
N SER A 91 -15.05 -8.51 2.46
CA SER A 91 -15.98 -8.63 3.58
C SER A 91 -15.67 -9.89 4.40
N GLY A 92 -16.03 -9.88 5.69
CA GLY A 92 -15.92 -11.04 6.56
C GLY A 92 -17.00 -11.05 7.64
N CYS A 93 -17.57 -12.23 7.90
CA CYS A 93 -18.46 -12.47 9.03
C CYS A 93 -18.01 -13.71 9.81
N ALA A 94 -18.27 -13.76 11.12
CA ALA A 94 -17.80 -14.90 11.93
C ALA A 94 -18.52 -16.20 11.53
N LYS A 95 -17.75 -17.26 11.28
CA LYS A 95 -18.24 -18.60 10.99
C LYS A 95 -19.07 -19.12 12.16
N GLY A 96 -20.18 -19.75 11.81
CA GLY A 96 -21.13 -20.31 12.78
C GLY A 96 -22.24 -19.35 13.22
N LEU A 97 -22.16 -18.06 12.85
CA LEU A 97 -23.32 -17.17 12.94
C LEU A 97 -24.41 -17.61 11.93
N ALA A 98 -25.66 -17.36 12.29
CA ALA A 98 -26.81 -17.62 11.42
C ALA A 98 -26.78 -16.74 10.16
N ARG A 99 -27.41 -17.19 9.09
CA ARG A 99 -27.56 -16.39 7.87
C ARG A 99 -28.76 -15.45 7.98
N CYS A 100 -28.57 -14.30 7.37
CA CYS A 100 -29.59 -13.43 6.83
C CYS A 100 -29.23 -13.20 5.35
#